data_AF-A0A7C1MBQ7-F1
#
_entry.id   AF-A0A7C1MBQ7-F1
#
_cell.length_a   1.000
_cell.length_b   1.000
_cell.length_c   1.000
_cell.angle_alpha   90.00
_cell.angle_beta   90.00
_cell.angle_gamma   90.00
#
_symmetry.space_group_name_H-M   'P 1'
#
loop_
_entity.id
_entity.type
_entity.pdbx_description
1 polymer ?
#
loop_
_entity_poly.entity_id
_entity_poly.type
_entity_poly.pdbx_seq_one_letter_code
_entity_poly.pdbx_strand_id
1 'polypeptide(L)'
;MIRRGEKRGQFYLIAALVIASILVGFVTLSNYSDRRTFVRVDNLKEELEIESGRVLDYGILNNDYQIENFTKNFSDYAGEDVDIYYIVGNETSLSAYKHNSSGQTLTTAINNGKVKVTIEGDDYEFNINPGENFYFIIIQKIGGEKYIATNQY
;
A
#
# COMPACT_ATOMS: atom_id res chain seq x y z
N MET A 1 -29.15 -1.73 67.80
CA MET A 1 -29.47 -0.36 67.36
C MET A 1 -28.50 0.01 66.23
N ILE A 2 -28.91 -0.08 64.96
CA ILE A 2 -28.00 0.08 63.80
C ILE A 2 -28.05 1.55 63.33
N ARG A 3 -26.88 2.21 63.22
CA ARG A 3 -26.74 3.64 62.94
C ARG A 3 -27.16 3.98 61.50
N ARG A 4 -28.19 4.84 61.38
CA ARG A 4 -28.79 5.31 60.11
C ARG A 4 -27.84 6.11 59.18
N GLY A 5 -26.62 6.42 59.61
CA GLY A 5 -25.59 7.12 58.82
C GLY A 5 -24.76 6.23 57.89
N GLU A 6 -24.64 4.93 58.19
CA GLU A 6 -23.82 3.99 57.40
C GLU A 6 -24.39 3.73 56.01
N LYS A 7 -25.72 3.81 55.86
CA LYS A 7 -26.42 3.56 54.59
C LYS A 7 -26.20 4.64 53.54
N ARG A 8 -25.95 5.89 53.95
CA ARG A 8 -25.70 7.02 53.03
C ARG A 8 -24.25 7.00 52.53
N GLY A 9 -23.28 6.73 53.41
CA GLY A 9 -21.87 6.60 53.02
C GLY A 9 -21.63 5.44 52.05
N GLN A 10 -22.28 4.30 52.28
CA GLN A 10 -22.22 3.14 51.38
C GLN A 10 -22.80 3.43 49.99
N PHE A 11 -23.87 4.23 49.91
CA PHE A 11 -24.46 4.64 48.64
C PHE A 11 -23.47 5.42 47.77
N TYR A 12 -22.76 6.39 48.34
CA TYR A 12 -21.74 7.14 47.61
C TYR A 12 -20.54 6.28 47.20
N LEU A 13 -20.15 5.31 48.04
CA LEU A 13 -19.05 4.40 47.74
C LEU A 13 -19.40 3.50 46.55
N ILE A 14 -20.63 2.94 46.53
CA ILE A 14 -21.13 2.14 45.41
C ILE A 14 -21.21 3.01 44.14
N ALA A 15 -21.75 4.22 44.24
CA ALA A 15 -21.84 5.14 43.10
C ALA A 15 -20.45 5.49 42.52
N ALA A 16 -19.47 5.76 43.39
CA ALA A 16 -18.10 6.05 42.97
C ALA A 16 -17.45 4.86 42.27
N LEU A 17 -17.69 3.65 42.75
CA LEU A 17 -17.16 2.43 42.14
C LEU A 17 -17.78 2.17 40.75
N VAL A 18 -19.09 2.40 40.61
CA VAL A 18 -19.78 2.31 39.32
C VAL A 18 -19.19 3.33 38.33
N ILE A 19 -19.04 4.59 38.73
CA ILE A 19 -18.46 5.64 37.87
C ILE A 19 -17.02 5.28 37.49
N ALA A 20 -16.20 4.81 38.42
CA ALA A 20 -14.83 4.40 38.16
C ALA A 20 -14.75 3.24 37.15
N SER A 21 -15.62 2.24 37.27
CA SER A 21 -15.67 1.13 36.30
C SER A 21 -16.09 1.56 34.89
N ILE A 22 -17.02 2.53 34.79
CA ILE A 22 -17.41 3.12 33.51
C ILE A 22 -16.23 3.90 32.90
N LEU A 23 -15.51 4.70 33.69
CA LEU A 23 -14.34 5.46 33.22
C LEU A 23 -13.21 4.55 32.73
N VAL A 24 -12.92 3.46 33.44
CA VAL A 24 -11.92 2.45 33.00
C VAL A 24 -12.35 1.80 31.68
N GLY A 25 -13.64 1.50 31.52
CA GLY A 25 -14.19 1.00 30.25
C GLY A 25 -13.98 1.99 29.10
N PHE A 26 -14.29 3.28 29.31
CA PHE A 26 -14.08 4.32 28.31
C PHE A 26 -12.59 4.53 27.97
N VAL A 27 -11.69 4.52 28.96
CA VAL A 27 -10.24 4.63 28.73
C VAL A 27 -9.74 3.45 27.90
N THR A 28 -10.24 2.25 28.16
CA THR A 28 -9.88 1.03 27.42
C THR A 28 -10.36 1.09 25.97
N LEU A 29 -11.60 1.53 25.72
CA LEU A 29 -12.15 1.71 24.36
C LEU A 29 -11.46 2.85 23.60
N SER A 30 -11.18 3.96 24.28
CA SER A 30 -10.49 5.12 23.69
C SER A 30 -9.07 4.78 23.27
N ASN A 31 -8.36 3.96 24.06
CA ASN A 31 -7.01 3.51 23.74
C ASN A 31 -6.99 2.43 22.63
N TYR A 32 -8.13 1.82 22.30
CA TYR A 32 -8.21 0.75 21.31
C TYR A 32 -8.35 1.25 19.87
N SER A 33 -8.65 2.53 19.61
CA SER A 33 -8.92 3.01 18.25
C SER A 33 -8.23 4.34 17.92
N ASP A 34 -7.16 4.25 17.12
CA ASP A 34 -7.10 4.91 15.80
C ASP A 34 -5.80 4.52 15.07
N ARG A 35 -5.79 3.33 14.47
CA ARG A 35 -4.97 3.10 13.27
C ARG A 35 -5.94 3.09 12.09
N ARG A 36 -6.23 4.27 11.55
CA ARG A 36 -6.95 4.35 10.27
C ARG A 36 -6.09 3.66 9.24
N THR A 37 -6.52 2.48 8.80
CA THR A 37 -5.92 1.83 7.64
C THR A 37 -6.25 2.69 6.44
N PHE A 38 -5.29 3.53 6.05
CA PHE A 38 -5.42 4.47 4.95
C PHE A 38 -5.00 3.76 3.66
N VAL A 39 -5.91 3.76 2.68
CA VAL A 39 -5.61 3.26 1.34
C VAL A 39 -4.67 4.26 0.68
N ARG A 40 -3.44 3.84 0.40
CA ARG A 40 -2.36 4.68 -0.16
C ARG A 40 -2.18 4.50 -1.66
N VAL A 41 -2.91 3.55 -2.25
CA VAL A 41 -2.70 3.08 -3.62
C VAL A 41 -2.77 4.22 -4.65
N ASP A 42 -3.75 5.12 -4.53
CA ASP A 42 -3.88 6.25 -5.47
C ASP A 42 -2.76 7.29 -5.31
N ASN A 43 -2.38 7.61 -4.06
CA ASN A 43 -1.27 8.54 -3.81
C ASN A 43 0.06 7.96 -4.33
N LEU A 44 0.31 6.68 -4.08
CA LEU A 44 1.51 6.00 -4.56
C LEU A 44 1.53 5.89 -6.09
N LYS A 45 0.36 5.72 -6.73
CA LYS A 45 0.25 5.78 -8.19
C LYS A 45 0.70 7.13 -8.72
N GLU A 46 0.13 8.22 -8.20
CA GLU A 46 0.44 9.59 -8.67
C GLU A 46 1.93 9.91 -8.45
N GLU A 47 2.47 9.58 -7.26
CA GLU A 47 3.89 9.77 -6.95
C GLU A 47 4.78 8.95 -7.91
N LEU A 48 4.45 7.68 -8.14
CA LEU A 48 5.23 6.80 -9.01
C LEU A 48 5.19 7.26 -10.47
N GLU A 49 4.05 7.73 -10.99
CA GLU A 49 3.94 8.31 -12.34
C GLU A 49 4.85 9.53 -12.52
N ILE A 50 4.84 10.44 -11.54
CA ILE A 50 5.64 11.66 -11.59
C ILE A 50 7.14 11.35 -11.47
N GLU A 51 7.53 10.50 -10.51
CA GLU A 51 8.94 10.20 -10.25
C GLU A 51 9.56 9.32 -11.32
N SER A 52 8.86 8.29 -11.80
CA SER A 52 9.36 7.45 -12.88
C SER A 52 9.60 8.25 -14.15
N GLY A 53 8.71 9.18 -14.50
CA GLY A 53 8.91 10.10 -15.62
C GLY A 53 10.23 10.89 -15.49
N ARG A 54 10.49 11.49 -14.32
CA ARG A 54 11.73 12.23 -14.07
C ARG A 54 12.98 11.35 -14.14
N VAL A 55 12.91 10.13 -13.61
CA VAL A 55 14.03 9.18 -13.63
C VAL A 55 14.34 8.73 -15.05
N LEU A 56 13.31 8.44 -15.85
CA LEU A 56 13.46 8.06 -17.25
C LEU A 56 14.03 9.21 -18.08
N ASP A 57 13.50 10.42 -17.92
CA ASP A 57 14.01 11.62 -18.61
C ASP A 57 15.48 11.86 -18.27
N TYR A 58 15.84 11.77 -16.98
CA TYR A 58 17.23 11.90 -16.56
C TYR A 58 18.12 10.83 -17.18
N GLY A 59 17.66 9.57 -17.21
CA GLY A 59 18.42 8.46 -17.79
C GLY A 59 18.65 8.60 -19.29
N ILE A 60 17.67 9.11 -20.03
CA ILE A 60 17.79 9.40 -21.47
C ILE A 60 18.79 10.54 -21.70
N LEU A 61 18.68 11.64 -20.94
CA LEU A 61 19.51 12.83 -21.13
C LEU A 61 20.97 12.61 -20.73
N ASN A 62 21.24 11.79 -19.72
CA ASN A 62 22.57 11.58 -19.15
C ASN A 62 23.19 10.22 -19.51
N ASN A 63 22.44 9.36 -20.22
CA ASN A 63 22.82 7.97 -20.50
C ASN A 63 23.13 7.17 -19.21
N ASP A 64 22.36 7.43 -18.15
CA ASP A 64 22.50 6.81 -16.83
C ASP A 64 21.16 6.26 -16.33
N TYR A 65 20.91 4.98 -16.58
CA TYR A 65 19.63 4.34 -16.29
C TYR A 65 19.58 3.87 -14.83
N GLN A 66 19.14 4.74 -13.93
CA GLN A 66 19.00 4.47 -12.50
C GLN A 66 17.69 3.76 -12.12
N ILE A 67 17.05 3.06 -13.07
CA ILE A 67 15.69 2.51 -12.89
C ILE A 67 15.64 1.43 -11.80
N GLU A 68 16.68 0.61 -11.69
CA GLU A 68 16.76 -0.45 -10.68
C GLU A 68 16.84 0.12 -9.25
N ASN A 69 17.73 1.10 -9.04
CA ASN A 69 17.85 1.79 -7.76
C ASN A 69 16.57 2.54 -7.41
N PHE A 70 15.98 3.22 -8.38
CA PHE A 70 14.71 3.93 -8.21
C PHE A 70 13.59 2.99 -7.76
N THR A 71 13.32 1.93 -8.53
CA THR A 71 12.23 0.99 -8.24
C THR A 71 12.42 0.28 -6.92
N LYS A 72 13.68 -0.04 -6.55
CA LYS A 72 13.99 -0.60 -5.23
C LYS A 72 13.69 0.40 -4.10
N ASN A 73 14.21 1.62 -4.20
CA ASN A 73 14.00 2.65 -3.18
C ASN A 73 12.51 3.01 -3.03
N PHE A 74 11.77 3.05 -4.14
CA PHE A 74 10.34 3.33 -4.12
C PHE A 74 9.55 2.20 -3.45
N SER A 75 9.91 0.94 -3.72
CA SER A 75 9.33 -0.22 -3.02
C SER A 75 9.58 -0.16 -1.52
N ASP A 76 10.82 0.17 -1.12
CA ASP A 76 11.20 0.33 0.29
C ASP A 76 10.39 1.48 0.97
N TYR A 77 10.13 2.57 0.25
CA TYR A 77 9.31 3.70 0.72
C TYR A 77 7.81 3.38 0.81
N ALA A 78 7.28 2.58 -0.11
CA ALA A 78 5.86 2.22 -0.14
C ALA A 78 5.44 1.44 1.12
N GLY A 79 6.33 0.56 1.61
CA GLY A 79 6.14 -0.21 2.84
C GLY A 79 5.72 -1.66 2.59
N GLU A 80 5.82 -2.50 3.63
CA GLU A 80 5.62 -3.96 3.53
C GLU A 80 4.17 -4.39 3.22
N ASP A 81 3.18 -3.51 3.45
CA ASP A 81 1.76 -3.77 3.15
C ASP A 81 1.38 -3.47 1.69
N VAL A 82 2.35 -2.98 0.90
CA VAL A 82 2.18 -2.61 -0.50
C VAL A 82 3.11 -3.44 -1.39
N ASP A 83 2.51 -4.17 -2.32
CA ASP A 83 3.22 -4.90 -3.35
C ASP A 83 3.26 -4.08 -4.63
N ILE A 84 4.46 -3.74 -5.11
CA ILE A 84 4.64 -3.03 -6.39
C ILE A 84 5.32 -3.96 -7.39
N TYR A 85 4.67 -4.15 -8.54
CA TYR A 85 5.21 -4.87 -9.67
C TYR A 85 5.56 -3.86 -10.76
N TYR A 86 6.82 -3.84 -11.17
CA TYR A 86 7.34 -2.99 -12.24
C TYR A 86 7.42 -3.79 -13.51
N ILE A 87 6.92 -3.23 -14.60
CA ILE A 87 6.97 -3.82 -15.93
C ILE A 87 7.78 -2.87 -16.81
N VAL A 88 9.00 -3.27 -17.11
CA VAL A 88 9.97 -2.45 -17.84
C VAL A 88 10.41 -3.18 -19.09
N GLY A 89 10.53 -2.45 -20.20
CA GLY A 89 10.89 -3.09 -21.46
C GLY A 89 11.05 -2.11 -22.60
N ASN A 90 11.01 -2.68 -23.80
CA ASN A 90 11.08 -1.96 -25.06
C ASN A 90 9.95 -2.44 -25.98
N GLU A 91 9.93 -1.96 -27.22
CA GLU A 91 8.93 -2.34 -28.24
C GLU A 91 8.91 -3.85 -28.58
N THR A 92 9.92 -4.61 -28.17
CA THR A 92 10.08 -6.04 -28.50
C THR A 92 9.91 -6.99 -27.31
N SER A 93 10.17 -6.53 -26.09
CA SER A 93 10.17 -7.39 -24.90
C SER A 93 9.92 -6.58 -23.64
N LEU A 94 9.14 -7.15 -22.71
CA LEU A 94 8.89 -6.58 -21.38
C LEU A 94 9.26 -7.60 -20.30
N SER A 95 9.83 -7.07 -19.23
CA SER A 95 10.16 -7.80 -18.01
C SER A 95 9.37 -7.23 -16.85
N ALA A 96 8.56 -8.07 -16.22
CA ALA A 96 7.88 -7.76 -14.97
C ALA A 96 8.72 -8.24 -13.80
N TYR A 97 8.91 -7.43 -12.77
CA TYR A 97 9.62 -7.81 -11.55
C TYR A 97 9.03 -7.09 -10.34
N LYS A 98 9.23 -7.69 -9.17
CA LYS A 98 8.94 -7.08 -7.88
C LYS A 98 10.22 -7.10 -7.04
N HIS A 99 10.50 -6.00 -6.37
CA HIS A 99 11.56 -5.97 -5.37
C HIS A 99 11.03 -6.60 -4.07
N ASN A 100 11.23 -7.91 -3.95
CA ASN A 100 11.12 -8.64 -2.68
C ASN A 100 12.41 -9.42 -2.45
N SER A 101 12.60 -10.00 -1.26
CA SER A 101 13.77 -10.82 -0.92
C SER A 101 13.97 -12.07 -1.81
N SER A 102 13.13 -12.30 -2.82
CA SER A 102 13.18 -13.46 -3.73
C SER A 102 13.26 -13.11 -5.22
N GLY A 103 13.27 -11.82 -5.61
CA GLY A 103 13.59 -11.34 -6.95
C GLY A 103 12.94 -12.11 -8.10
N GLN A 104 11.61 -12.26 -8.09
CA GLN A 104 10.92 -12.97 -9.16
C GLN A 104 10.76 -12.05 -10.38
N THR A 105 11.49 -12.40 -11.46
CA THR A 105 11.32 -11.79 -12.78
C THR A 105 10.40 -12.67 -13.62
N LEU A 106 9.26 -12.13 -14.06
CA LEU A 106 8.37 -12.73 -15.05
C LEU A 106 8.61 -12.04 -16.40
N THR A 107 9.21 -12.73 -17.36
CA THR A 107 9.37 -12.22 -18.74
C THR A 107 8.18 -12.67 -19.58
N THR A 108 7.50 -11.73 -20.25
CA THR A 108 6.38 -12.05 -21.15
C THR A 108 6.60 -11.42 -22.54
N ALA A 109 6.24 -12.16 -23.59
CA ALA A 109 6.32 -11.68 -24.97
C ALA A 109 5.17 -10.72 -25.31
N ILE A 110 5.46 -9.71 -26.14
CA ILE A 110 4.47 -8.75 -26.63
C ILE A 110 3.67 -9.40 -27.77
N ASN A 111 2.34 -9.32 -27.71
CA ASN A 111 1.44 -9.81 -28.75
C ASN A 111 0.58 -8.66 -29.27
N ASN A 112 0.73 -8.30 -30.56
CA ASN A 112 -0.03 -7.23 -31.22
C ASN A 112 -0.01 -5.88 -30.47
N GLY A 113 1.17 -5.46 -29.98
CA GLY A 113 1.30 -4.19 -29.23
C GLY A 113 0.61 -4.20 -27.87
N LYS A 114 0.21 -5.38 -27.38
CA LYS A 114 -0.28 -5.58 -26.02
C LYS A 114 0.60 -6.57 -25.28
N VAL A 115 0.76 -6.36 -23.98
CA VAL A 115 1.32 -7.37 -23.07
C VAL A 115 0.27 -7.75 -22.04
N LYS A 116 0.18 -9.04 -21.76
CA LYS A 116 -0.64 -9.57 -20.67
C LYS A 116 0.31 -10.11 -19.61
N VAL A 117 0.18 -9.62 -18.37
CA VAL A 117 0.98 -10.07 -17.24
C VAL A 117 0.04 -10.68 -16.21
N THR A 118 0.26 -11.94 -15.85
CA THR A 118 -0.52 -12.62 -14.82
C THR A 118 0.19 -12.47 -13.47
N ILE A 119 -0.42 -11.76 -12.53
CA ILE A 119 0.12 -11.49 -11.20
C ILE A 119 -0.89 -11.96 -10.15
N GLU A 120 -0.46 -12.83 -9.24
CA GLU A 120 -1.34 -13.45 -8.23
C GLU A 120 -2.59 -14.16 -8.79
N GLY A 121 -2.55 -14.59 -10.06
CA GLY A 121 -3.68 -15.21 -10.75
C GLY A 121 -4.63 -14.23 -11.46
N ASP A 122 -4.40 -12.92 -11.31
CA ASP A 122 -5.12 -11.87 -12.03
C ASP A 122 -4.36 -11.47 -13.30
N ASP A 123 -5.07 -11.34 -14.42
CA ASP A 123 -4.50 -10.90 -15.71
C ASP A 123 -4.57 -9.38 -15.83
N TYR A 124 -3.42 -8.75 -16.11
CA TYR A 124 -3.31 -7.32 -16.38
C TYR A 124 -2.84 -7.10 -17.82
N GLU A 125 -3.59 -6.32 -18.59
CA GLU A 125 -3.25 -6.01 -19.98
C GLU A 125 -2.73 -4.59 -20.11
N PHE A 126 -1.57 -4.45 -20.75
CA PHE A 126 -0.96 -3.16 -21.06
C PHE A 126 -0.85 -2.95 -22.56
N ASN A 127 -1.15 -1.73 -23.02
CA ASN A 127 -1.00 -1.31 -24.40
C ASN A 127 0.38 -0.66 -24.53
N ILE A 128 1.19 -1.16 -25.46
CA ILE A 128 2.55 -0.67 -25.67
C ILE A 128 2.51 0.46 -26.68
N ASN A 129 2.67 1.68 -26.19
CA ASN A 129 2.77 2.86 -27.03
C ASN A 129 4.25 3.25 -27.23
N PRO A 130 4.63 3.79 -28.40
CA PRO A 130 5.97 4.30 -28.62
C PRO A 130 6.34 5.36 -27.58
N GLY A 131 7.47 5.15 -26.88
CA GLY A 131 7.94 6.02 -25.80
C GLY A 131 7.45 5.62 -24.40
N GLU A 132 6.47 4.72 -24.27
CA GLU A 132 6.00 4.20 -22.99
C GLU A 132 6.67 2.86 -22.68
N ASN A 133 7.77 2.92 -21.92
CA ASN A 133 8.63 1.77 -21.62
C ASN A 133 8.58 1.33 -20.15
N PHE A 134 7.71 1.95 -19.36
CA PHE A 134 7.58 1.74 -17.91
C PHE A 134 6.12 1.68 -17.50
N TYR A 135 5.72 0.53 -16.96
CA TYR A 135 4.38 0.28 -16.44
C TYR A 135 4.48 -0.30 -15.03
N PHE A 136 3.41 -0.21 -14.27
CA PHE A 136 3.40 -0.76 -12.92
C PHE A 136 2.01 -1.20 -12.46
N ILE A 137 2.01 -2.07 -11.44
CA ILE A 137 0.83 -2.51 -10.70
C ILE A 137 1.14 -2.35 -9.22
N ILE A 138 0.33 -1.56 -8.52
CA ILE A 138 0.38 -1.37 -7.06
C ILE A 138 -0.78 -2.14 -6.45
N ILE A 139 -0.48 -3.00 -5.49
CA ILE A 139 -1.47 -3.80 -4.76
C ILE A 139 -1.28 -3.54 -3.27
N GLN A 140 -2.33 -3.07 -2.60
CA GLN A 140 -2.36 -2.95 -1.14
C GLN A 140 -3.46 -3.83 -0.56
N LYS A 141 -3.13 -4.62 0.47
CA LYS A 141 -4.07 -5.54 1.13
C LYS A 141 -4.43 -4.99 2.51
N ILE A 142 -5.66 -4.50 2.68
CA ILE A 142 -6.16 -3.93 3.94
C ILE A 142 -7.42 -4.69 4.35
N GLY A 143 -7.43 -5.27 5.55
CA GLY A 143 -8.65 -5.87 6.12
C GLY A 143 -9.24 -7.03 5.30
N GLY A 144 -8.43 -7.67 4.43
CA GLY A 144 -8.88 -8.72 3.51
C GLY A 144 -9.35 -8.20 2.14
N GLU A 145 -9.41 -6.88 1.94
CA GLU A 145 -9.70 -6.25 0.66
C GLU A 145 -8.41 -5.95 -0.11
N LYS A 146 -8.47 -6.12 -1.44
CA LYS A 146 -7.37 -5.85 -2.37
C LYS A 146 -7.65 -4.54 -3.09
N TYR A 147 -6.80 -3.53 -2.87
CA TYR A 147 -6.81 -2.25 -3.57
C TYR A 147 -5.73 -2.26 -4.63
N ILE A 148 -6.07 -1.88 -5.87
CA ILE A 148 -5.19 -2.01 -7.03
C ILE A 148 -5.15 -0.69 -7.80
N ALA A 149 -3.95 -0.24 -8.16
CA ALA A 149 -3.75 0.82 -9.15
C ALA A 149 -2.75 0.38 -10.21
N THR A 150 -2.95 0.89 -11.41
CA THR A 150 -2.01 0.78 -12.53
C THR A 150 -1.91 2.13 -13.23
N ASN A 151 -0.85 2.33 -14.01
CA ASN A 151 -0.69 3.51 -14.87
C ASN A 151 -1.43 3.39 -16.22
N GLN A 152 -2.32 2.41 -16.36
CA GLN A 152 -3.22 2.30 -17.51
C GLN A 152 -4.69 2.38 -17.10
N TYR A 153 -5.48 2.95 -18.00
CA TYR A 153 -6.93 3.12 -17.89
C TYR A 153 -7.68 2.01 -18.64
#